data_AF-A0A9C9NYL7-F1
#
_entry.id   AF-A0A9C9NYL7-F1
#
_cell.length_a   1.000
_cell.length_b   1.000
_cell.length_c   1.000
_cell.angle_alpha   90.00
_cell.angle_beta   90.00
_cell.angle_gamma   90.00
#
_symmetry.space_group_name_H-M   'P 1'
#
loop_
_entity.id
_entity.type
_entity.pdbx_description
1 polymer ?
#
loop_
_entity_poly.entity_id
_entity_poly.type
_entity_poly.pdbx_seq_one_letter_code
_entity_poly.pdbx_strand_id
1 'polypeptide(L)'
;MWVGLLGYVLYTYTGAAFAYTFNEFFLLYVSLFATSLFALIALVAGLDAGEARRRFDDAEPRCPVVLFLGLMALVLGVGELGQVLAFFATGVPPELISGTGVSPNFVFALDLGIVVPLAALAAVWLWRRRSVGYVLSAAMLILAATMGLALLAMTWSGVVAGLPLDVGLTVLWVLIAGGGIGLSVWFLRHCWG
;
A
#
# COMPACT_ATOMS: atom_id res chain seq x y z
N MET A 1 9.38 -10.39 1.04
CA MET A 1 9.26 -9.51 2.23
C MET A 1 9.82 -8.12 1.99
N TRP A 2 11.11 -8.00 1.65
CA TRP A 2 11.80 -6.72 1.46
C TRP A 2 11.14 -5.76 0.46
N VAL A 3 10.66 -6.25 -0.69
CA VAL A 3 9.96 -5.41 -1.70
C VAL A 3 8.76 -4.68 -1.10
N GLY A 4 7.94 -5.37 -0.29
CA GLY A 4 6.75 -4.76 0.32
C GLY A 4 7.10 -3.73 1.39
N LEU A 5 8.10 -4.04 2.24
CA LEU A 5 8.56 -3.13 3.29
C LEU A 5 9.21 -1.87 2.70
N LEU A 6 10.08 -2.04 1.69
CA LEU A 6 10.69 -0.92 0.97
C LEU A 6 9.63 -0.10 0.23
N GLY A 7 8.58 -0.74 -0.31
CA GLY A 7 7.43 -0.05 -0.89
C GLY A 7 6.70 0.83 0.11
N TYR A 8 6.47 0.34 1.34
CA TYR A 8 5.88 1.14 2.42
C TYR A 8 6.77 2.33 2.83
N VAL A 9 8.08 2.11 2.97
CA VAL A 9 9.05 3.17 3.28
C VAL A 9 9.06 4.21 2.16
N LEU A 10 9.17 3.77 0.90
CA LEU A 10 9.16 4.65 -0.26
C LEU A 10 7.88 5.50 -0.30
N TYR A 11 6.72 4.89 -0.09
CA TYR A 11 5.44 5.58 -0.03
C TYR A 11 5.44 6.67 1.05
N THR A 12 5.78 6.29 2.28
CA THR A 12 5.73 7.17 3.44
C THR A 12 6.65 8.37 3.27
N TYR A 13 7.90 8.12 2.84
CA TYR A 13 8.89 9.18 2.67
C TYR A 13 8.75 9.97 1.37
N THR A 14 7.97 9.50 0.40
CA THR A 14 7.52 10.35 -0.71
C THR A 14 6.63 11.48 -0.18
N GLY A 15 5.64 11.14 0.67
CA GLY A 15 4.83 12.16 1.34
C GLY A 15 5.68 13.14 2.15
N ALA A 16 6.59 12.62 2.98
CA ALA A 16 7.43 13.45 3.82
C ALA A 16 8.42 14.35 3.03
N ALA A 17 8.97 13.87 1.91
CA ALA A 17 9.92 14.63 1.11
C ALA A 17 9.25 15.68 0.19
N PHE A 18 8.03 15.42 -0.28
CA PHE A 18 7.38 16.26 -1.30
C PHE A 18 6.19 17.08 -0.78
N ALA A 19 5.49 16.63 0.26
CA ALA A 19 4.22 17.24 0.69
C ALA A 19 4.31 17.96 2.04
N TYR A 20 5.27 17.61 2.90
CA TYR A 20 5.39 18.22 4.23
C TYR A 20 6.06 19.59 4.15
N THR A 21 5.74 20.46 5.11
CA THR A 21 6.43 21.75 5.26
C THR A 21 7.90 21.53 5.60
N PHE A 22 8.78 22.34 5.00
CA PHE A 22 10.23 22.26 5.19
C PHE A 22 10.60 22.35 6.67
N ASN A 23 11.47 21.44 7.13
CA ASN A 23 11.93 21.38 8.50
C ASN A 23 13.32 20.72 8.60
N GLU A 24 13.89 20.66 9.81
CA GLU A 24 15.24 20.15 10.08
C GLU A 24 15.46 18.69 9.61
N PHE A 25 14.40 17.88 9.55
CA PHE A 25 14.46 16.50 9.11
C PHE A 25 14.33 16.32 7.59
N PHE A 26 14.22 17.40 6.81
CA PHE A 26 14.01 17.32 5.36
C PHE A 26 15.05 16.43 4.66
N LEU A 27 16.34 16.58 4.98
CA LEU A 27 17.39 15.77 4.37
C LEU A 27 17.28 14.27 4.74
N LEU A 28 16.77 13.97 5.94
CA LEU A 28 16.50 12.60 6.36
C LEU A 28 15.37 11.98 5.53
N TYR A 29 14.28 12.73 5.30
CA TYR A 29 13.16 12.26 4.47
C TYR A 29 13.63 11.98 3.04
N VAL A 30 14.41 12.89 2.45
CA VAL A 30 15.00 12.71 1.11
C VAL A 30 15.92 11.49 1.06
N SER A 31 16.75 11.29 2.09
CA SER A 31 17.66 10.13 2.16
C SER A 31 16.89 8.81 2.21
N LEU A 32 15.83 8.74 3.01
CA LEU A 32 14.99 7.54 3.14
C LEU A 32 14.17 7.28 1.87
N PHE A 33 13.64 8.33 1.24
CA PHE A 33 13.01 8.25 -0.07
C PHE A 33 13.97 7.70 -1.14
N ALA A 34 15.15 8.32 -1.29
CA ALA A 34 16.09 7.93 -2.32
C ALA A 34 16.64 6.51 -2.10
N THR A 35 17.05 6.18 -0.87
CA THR A 35 17.59 4.86 -0.56
C THR A 35 16.55 3.76 -0.74
N SER A 36 15.30 3.98 -0.30
CA SER A 36 14.23 3.00 -0.54
C SER A 36 13.90 2.84 -2.02
N LEU A 37 13.88 3.92 -2.80
CA LEU A 37 13.68 3.87 -4.24
C LEU A 37 14.76 3.04 -4.94
N PHE A 38 16.04 3.37 -4.73
CA PHE A 38 17.15 2.67 -5.37
C PHE A 38 17.29 1.23 -4.88
N ALA A 39 17.03 0.95 -3.60
CA ALA A 39 16.98 -0.41 -3.08
C ALA A 39 15.85 -1.23 -3.73
N LEU A 40 14.67 -0.63 -3.93
CA LEU A 40 13.55 -1.29 -4.60
C LEU A 40 13.90 -1.60 -6.06
N ILE A 41 14.50 -0.66 -6.78
CA ILE A 41 14.96 -0.86 -8.16
C ILE A 41 15.97 -2.00 -8.22
N ALA A 42 17.00 -1.98 -7.38
CA ALA A 42 18.03 -3.02 -7.34
C ALA A 42 17.45 -4.40 -7.02
N LEU A 43 16.53 -4.46 -6.04
CA LEU A 43 15.90 -5.70 -5.62
C LEU A 43 15.00 -6.28 -6.73
N VAL A 44 14.21 -5.43 -7.40
CA VAL A 44 13.37 -5.84 -8.53
C VAL A 44 14.21 -6.26 -9.74
N ALA A 45 15.32 -5.57 -10.02
CA ALA A 45 16.22 -5.92 -11.12
C ALA A 45 16.94 -7.26 -10.90
N GLY A 46 17.22 -7.62 -9.64
CA GLY A 46 17.85 -8.90 -9.29
C GLY A 46 16.87 -10.05 -9.01
N LEU A 47 15.55 -9.82 -9.08
CA LEU A 47 14.54 -10.81 -8.74
C LEU A 47 14.31 -11.80 -9.88
N ASP A 48 14.70 -13.05 -9.69
CA ASP A 48 14.25 -14.16 -10.53
C ASP A 48 12.84 -14.61 -10.11
N ALA A 49 11.83 -14.10 -10.81
CA ALA A 49 10.45 -14.47 -10.54
C ALA A 49 10.17 -15.96 -10.77
N GLY A 50 10.90 -16.61 -11.69
CA GLY A 50 10.76 -18.04 -11.98
C GLY A 50 11.24 -18.89 -10.80
N GLU A 51 12.39 -18.56 -10.24
CA GLU A 51 12.89 -19.18 -9.01
C GLU A 51 11.94 -18.91 -7.83
N ALA A 52 11.46 -17.68 -7.68
CA ALA A 52 10.49 -17.34 -6.65
C ALA A 52 9.21 -18.18 -6.77
N ARG A 53 8.72 -18.42 -8.01
CA ARG A 53 7.53 -19.25 -8.24
C ARG A 53 7.74 -20.71 -7.90
N ARG A 54 8.95 -21.25 -8.13
CA ARG A 54 9.28 -22.66 -7.82
C ARG A 54 9.23 -22.99 -6.33
N ARG A 55 9.32 -21.97 -5.47
CA ARG A 55 9.17 -22.12 -4.01
C ARG A 55 7.71 -22.29 -3.56
N PHE A 56 6.73 -22.05 -4.43
CA PHE A 56 5.31 -22.19 -4.09
C PHE A 56 4.76 -23.52 -4.64
N ASP A 57 3.97 -24.21 -3.82
CA ASP A 57 3.32 -25.47 -4.20
C ASP A 57 2.25 -25.28 -5.30
N ASP A 58 2.09 -26.27 -6.17
CA ASP A 58 1.07 -26.23 -7.23
C ASP A 58 -0.37 -26.32 -6.70
N ALA A 59 -0.54 -26.83 -5.47
CA ALA A 59 -1.82 -26.94 -4.77
C ALA A 59 -2.24 -25.66 -4.03
N GLU A 60 -1.48 -24.57 -4.15
CA GLU A 60 -1.70 -23.36 -3.37
C GLU A 60 -3.07 -22.69 -3.65
N PRO A 61 -3.90 -22.44 -2.63
CA PRO A 61 -5.19 -21.78 -2.82
C PRO A 61 -4.99 -20.27 -3.08
N ARG A 62 -4.68 -19.85 -4.30
CA ARG A 62 -4.47 -18.42 -4.61
C ARG A 62 -5.72 -17.52 -4.51
N CYS A 63 -6.92 -18.10 -4.47
CA CYS A 63 -8.18 -17.36 -4.57
C CYS A 63 -8.39 -16.28 -3.48
N PRO A 64 -8.11 -16.53 -2.18
CA PRO A 64 -8.27 -15.50 -1.14
C PRO A 64 -7.36 -14.30 -1.36
N VAL A 65 -6.11 -14.51 -1.79
CA VAL A 65 -5.16 -13.42 -2.06
C VAL A 65 -5.58 -12.61 -3.28
N VAL A 66 -6.01 -13.29 -4.36
CA VAL A 66 -6.55 -12.61 -5.55
C VAL A 66 -7.77 -11.77 -5.19
N LEU A 67 -8.70 -12.33 -4.41
CA LEU A 67 -9.91 -11.64 -3.99
C LEU A 67 -9.57 -10.42 -3.11
N PHE A 68 -8.70 -10.58 -2.11
CA PHE A 68 -8.29 -9.50 -1.23
C PHE A 68 -7.64 -8.35 -2.00
N LEU A 69 -6.64 -8.64 -2.84
CA LEU A 69 -5.94 -7.60 -3.61
C LEU A 69 -6.85 -6.95 -4.66
N GLY A 70 -7.75 -7.72 -5.28
CA GLY A 70 -8.74 -7.19 -6.21
C GLY A 70 -9.76 -6.28 -5.54
N LEU A 71 -10.28 -6.68 -4.37
CA LEU A 71 -11.20 -5.85 -3.58
C LEU A 71 -10.51 -4.60 -3.05
N MET A 72 -9.28 -4.70 -2.57
CA MET A 72 -8.49 -3.56 -2.12
C MET A 72 -8.29 -2.55 -3.26
N ALA A 73 -7.89 -3.02 -4.44
CA ALA A 73 -7.74 -2.16 -5.62
C ALA A 73 -9.06 -1.50 -6.03
N LEU A 74 -10.17 -2.24 -6.00
CA LEU A 74 -11.50 -1.73 -6.35
C LEU A 74 -11.99 -0.68 -5.35
N VAL A 75 -11.94 -0.98 -4.05
CA VAL A 75 -12.46 -0.11 -2.99
C VAL A 75 -11.66 1.19 -2.92
N LEU A 76 -10.32 1.10 -2.89
CA LEU A 76 -9.46 2.28 -2.88
C LEU A 76 -9.61 3.06 -4.19
N GLY A 77 -9.51 2.38 -5.34
CA GLY A 77 -9.59 3.03 -6.65
C GLY A 77 -10.90 3.76 -6.88
N VAL A 78 -12.03 3.14 -6.57
CA VAL A 78 -13.36 3.78 -6.71
C VAL A 78 -13.55 4.89 -5.66
N GLY A 79 -13.17 4.64 -4.41
CA GLY A 79 -13.35 5.59 -3.32
C GLY A 79 -12.56 6.88 -3.53
N GLU A 80 -11.30 6.77 -3.94
CA GLU A 80 -10.45 7.92 -4.20
C GLU A 80 -10.78 8.62 -5.51
N LEU A 81 -11.03 7.87 -6.59
CA LEU A 81 -11.44 8.48 -7.86
C LEU A 81 -12.77 9.22 -7.71
N GLY A 82 -13.71 8.68 -6.93
CA GLY A 82 -14.97 9.35 -6.61
C GLY A 82 -14.76 10.69 -5.91
N GLN A 83 -13.83 10.77 -4.95
CA GLN A 83 -13.47 12.03 -4.28
C GLN A 83 -12.85 13.05 -5.25
N VAL A 84 -11.96 12.60 -6.14
CA VAL A 84 -11.36 13.48 -7.17
C VAL A 84 -12.42 14.01 -8.14
N LEU A 85 -13.33 13.16 -8.59
CA LEU A 85 -14.43 13.58 -9.47
C LEU A 85 -15.40 14.52 -8.76
N ALA A 86 -15.71 14.28 -7.48
CA ALA A 86 -16.53 15.17 -6.66
C ALA A 86 -15.88 16.55 -6.50
N PHE A 87 -14.55 16.61 -6.32
CA PHE A 87 -13.81 17.87 -6.32
C PHE A 87 -13.97 18.63 -7.64
N PHE A 88 -13.82 17.96 -8.79
CA PHE A 88 -14.01 18.62 -10.09
C PHE A 88 -15.45 19.11 -10.31
N ALA A 89 -16.45 18.45 -9.72
CA ALA A 89 -17.85 18.86 -9.83
C ALA A 89 -18.23 20.01 -8.88
N THR A 90 -17.67 20.05 -7.67
CA THR A 90 -18.11 20.96 -6.60
C THR A 90 -17.12 22.09 -6.30
N GLY A 91 -15.85 21.94 -6.69
CA GLY A 91 -14.74 22.81 -6.30
C GLY A 91 -14.33 22.68 -4.83
N VAL A 92 -14.98 21.81 -4.05
CA VAL A 92 -14.71 21.61 -2.62
C VAL A 92 -13.71 20.46 -2.47
N PRO A 93 -12.51 20.71 -1.91
CA PRO A 93 -11.54 19.64 -1.70
C PRO A 93 -12.05 18.67 -0.62
N PRO A 94 -11.75 17.36 -0.72
CA PRO A 94 -12.11 16.37 0.31
C PRO A 94 -11.70 16.81 1.73
N GLU A 95 -12.43 16.40 2.76
CA GLU A 95 -12.17 16.82 4.14
C GLU A 95 -10.74 16.47 4.63
N LEU A 96 -10.11 15.43 4.05
CA LEU A 96 -8.69 15.11 4.29
C LEU A 96 -7.72 16.25 3.92
N ILE A 97 -8.17 17.18 3.05
CA ILE A 97 -7.43 18.35 2.55
C ILE A 97 -7.63 19.58 3.46
N SER A 98 -8.75 19.65 4.17
CA SER A 98 -9.12 20.81 4.98
C SER A 98 -8.61 20.68 6.41
N GLY A 99 -7.46 21.29 6.72
CA GLY A 99 -7.10 21.63 8.11
C GLY A 99 -5.71 21.21 8.60
N THR A 100 -4.94 20.43 7.83
CA THR A 100 -3.64 19.89 8.30
C THR A 100 -2.41 20.62 7.75
N GLY A 101 -2.57 21.56 6.81
CA GLY A 101 -1.45 22.32 6.21
C GLY A 101 -0.50 21.49 5.32
N VAL A 102 -0.74 20.18 5.22
CA VAL A 102 -0.04 19.24 4.33
C VAL A 102 -0.96 18.97 3.15
N SER A 103 -0.44 19.01 1.92
CA SER A 103 -1.23 18.70 0.72
C SER A 103 -1.43 17.18 0.62
N PRO A 104 -2.63 16.61 0.82
CA PRO A 104 -2.86 15.18 0.71
C PRO A 104 -2.95 14.70 -0.74
N ASN A 105 -2.77 15.58 -1.72
CA ASN A 105 -2.78 15.22 -3.15
C ASN A 105 -1.76 14.13 -3.48
N PHE A 106 -0.67 14.03 -2.71
CA PHE A 106 0.32 12.98 -2.89
C PHE A 106 -0.25 11.58 -2.61
N VAL A 107 -1.18 11.45 -1.65
CA VAL A 107 -1.85 10.18 -1.31
C VAL A 107 -2.63 9.70 -2.52
N PHE A 108 -3.55 10.51 -3.03
CA PHE A 108 -4.31 10.21 -4.25
C PHE A 108 -3.40 9.89 -5.45
N ALA A 109 -2.29 10.62 -5.61
CA ALA A 109 -1.36 10.39 -6.71
C ALA A 109 -0.65 9.02 -6.59
N LEU A 110 -0.21 8.64 -5.39
CA LEU A 110 0.46 7.36 -5.16
C LEU A 110 -0.52 6.21 -5.19
N ASP A 111 -1.70 6.35 -4.59
CA ASP A 111 -2.69 5.30 -4.51
C ASP A 111 -3.27 4.99 -5.89
N LEU A 112 -3.82 5.99 -6.59
CA LEU A 112 -4.37 5.81 -7.94
C LEU A 112 -3.30 5.55 -9.00
N GLY A 113 -2.11 6.14 -8.87
CA GLY A 113 -1.04 6.02 -9.85
C GLY A 113 -0.20 4.75 -9.71
N ILE A 114 -0.08 4.20 -8.49
CA ILE A 114 0.85 3.11 -8.19
C ILE A 114 0.18 1.97 -7.43
N VAL A 115 -0.38 2.22 -6.25
CA VAL A 115 -0.86 1.16 -5.34
C VAL A 115 -2.01 0.37 -5.97
N VAL A 116 -3.05 1.06 -6.43
CA VAL A 116 -4.24 0.45 -7.05
C VAL A 116 -3.88 -0.33 -8.32
N PRO A 117 -3.13 0.24 -9.29
CA PRO A 117 -2.68 -0.50 -10.46
C PRO A 117 -1.84 -1.74 -10.10
N LEU A 118 -0.90 -1.63 -9.16
CA LEU A 118 -0.06 -2.76 -8.75
C LEU A 118 -0.87 -3.85 -8.06
N ALA A 119 -1.81 -3.48 -7.19
CA ALA A 119 -2.71 -4.44 -6.53
C ALA A 119 -3.60 -5.18 -7.55
N ALA A 120 -4.15 -4.47 -8.54
CA ALA A 120 -4.92 -5.08 -9.63
C ALA A 120 -4.06 -6.02 -10.49
N LEU A 121 -2.84 -5.58 -10.87
CA LEU A 121 -1.89 -6.43 -11.62
C LEU A 121 -1.47 -7.65 -10.81
N ALA A 122 -1.23 -7.51 -9.51
CA ALA A 122 -0.91 -8.61 -8.60
C ALA A 122 -2.03 -9.65 -8.61
N ALA A 123 -3.29 -9.21 -8.41
CA ALA A 123 -4.45 -10.08 -8.43
C ALA A 123 -4.60 -10.81 -9.78
N VAL A 124 -4.51 -10.09 -10.90
CA VAL A 124 -4.66 -10.66 -12.25
C VAL A 124 -3.52 -11.63 -12.59
N TRP A 125 -2.27 -11.28 -12.30
CA TRP A 125 -1.12 -12.13 -12.61
C TRP A 125 -1.05 -13.35 -11.69
N LEU A 126 -1.41 -13.22 -10.42
CA LEU A 126 -1.53 -14.35 -9.51
C LEU A 126 -2.64 -15.29 -9.97
N TRP A 127 -3.81 -14.76 -10.35
CA TRP A 127 -4.92 -15.55 -10.91
C TRP A 127 -4.50 -16.34 -12.15
N ARG A 128 -3.76 -15.68 -13.06
CA ARG A 128 -3.17 -16.28 -14.27
C ARG A 128 -1.94 -17.16 -14.02
N ARG A 129 -1.58 -17.41 -12.75
CA ARG A 129 -0.44 -18.23 -12.33
C ARG A 129 0.91 -17.76 -12.87
N ARG A 130 1.08 -16.47 -13.20
CA ARG A 130 2.36 -15.93 -13.66
C ARG A 130 3.33 -15.79 -12.51
N SER A 131 4.60 -16.11 -12.75
CA SER A 131 5.68 -16.06 -11.75
C SER A 131 5.77 -14.72 -11.03
N VAL A 132 5.77 -13.62 -11.79
CA VAL A 132 5.81 -12.25 -11.26
C VAL A 132 4.61 -11.95 -10.35
N GLY A 133 3.46 -12.57 -10.59
CA GLY A 133 2.25 -12.38 -9.79
C GLY A 133 2.41 -12.82 -8.34
N TYR A 134 3.22 -13.86 -8.07
CA TYR A 134 3.47 -14.36 -6.71
C TYR A 134 4.32 -13.37 -5.91
N VAL A 135 5.41 -12.91 -6.51
CA VAL A 135 6.31 -11.92 -5.90
C VAL A 135 5.58 -10.62 -5.63
N LEU A 136 4.82 -10.14 -6.62
CA LEU A 136 4.07 -8.89 -6.50
C LEU A 136 2.96 -8.99 -5.45
N SER A 137 2.24 -10.12 -5.40
CA SER A 137 1.20 -10.33 -4.39
C SER A 137 1.78 -10.37 -2.97
N ALA A 138 2.89 -11.09 -2.76
CA ALA A 138 3.57 -11.11 -1.47
C ALA A 138 4.05 -9.71 -1.06
N ALA A 139 4.57 -8.91 -2.01
CA ALA A 139 4.95 -7.53 -1.74
C ALA A 139 3.75 -6.65 -1.36
N MET A 140 2.64 -6.76 -2.10
CA MET A 140 1.42 -5.99 -1.84
C MET A 140 0.74 -6.37 -0.52
N LEU A 141 0.73 -7.64 -0.14
CA LEU A 141 0.18 -8.05 1.16
C LEU A 141 0.96 -7.45 2.34
N ILE A 142 2.29 -7.37 2.22
CA ILE A 142 3.15 -6.76 3.24
C ILE A 142 2.98 -5.24 3.25
N LEU A 143 2.87 -4.63 2.08
CA LEU A 143 2.57 -3.20 1.97
C LEU A 143 1.21 -2.91 2.63
N ALA A 144 0.17 -3.69 2.33
CA ALA A 144 -1.15 -3.56 2.94
C ALA A 144 -1.09 -3.73 4.47
N ALA A 145 -0.37 -4.74 4.97
CA ALA A 145 -0.18 -4.96 6.40
C ALA A 145 0.48 -3.76 7.10
N THR A 146 1.62 -3.31 6.57
CA THR A 146 2.41 -2.22 7.16
C THR A 146 1.69 -0.88 7.06
N MET A 147 1.08 -0.58 5.91
CA MET A 147 0.29 0.63 5.72
C MET A 147 -0.95 0.65 6.61
N GLY A 148 -1.71 -0.45 6.65
CA GLY A 148 -2.90 -0.56 7.50
C GLY A 148 -2.57 -0.37 8.98
N LEU A 149 -1.46 -0.96 9.47
CA LEU A 149 -0.98 -0.73 10.83
C LEU A 149 -0.59 0.74 11.07
N ALA A 150 0.09 1.37 10.12
CA ALA A 150 0.47 2.77 10.22
C ALA A 150 -0.76 3.70 10.29
N LEU A 151 -1.77 3.43 9.46
CA LEU A 151 -3.03 4.17 9.45
C LEU A 151 -3.82 3.97 10.75
N LEU A 152 -3.88 2.76 11.29
CA LEU A 152 -4.47 2.51 12.61
C LEU A 152 -3.75 3.25 13.73
N ALA A 153 -2.41 3.26 13.71
CA ALA A 153 -1.62 4.01 14.68
C ALA A 153 -1.85 5.52 14.55
N MET A 154 -1.99 6.03 13.31
CA MET A 154 -2.34 7.42 13.04
C MET A 154 -3.74 7.76 13.56
N THR A 155 -4.74 6.93 13.27
CA THR A 155 -6.11 7.10 13.78
C THR A 155 -6.14 7.09 15.31
N TRP A 156 -5.47 6.13 15.94
CA TRP A 156 -5.35 6.06 17.39
C TRP A 156 -4.73 7.33 17.98
N SER A 157 -3.63 7.79 17.40
CA SER A 157 -2.94 9.02 17.84
C SER A 157 -3.85 10.25 17.69
N GLY A 158 -4.64 10.32 16.61
CA GLY A 158 -5.63 11.36 16.41
C GLY A 158 -6.72 11.36 17.48
N VAL A 159 -7.27 10.18 17.81
CA VAL A 159 -8.28 10.04 18.89
C VAL A 159 -7.72 10.45 20.24
N VAL A 160 -6.48 10.05 20.56
CA VAL A 160 -5.79 10.48 21.79
C VAL A 160 -5.60 12.00 21.82
N ALA A 161 -5.40 12.64 20.67
CA ALA A 161 -5.32 14.09 20.52
C ALA A 161 -6.70 14.80 20.49
N GLY A 162 -7.80 14.07 20.67
CA GLY A 162 -9.17 14.62 20.72
C GLY A 162 -9.86 14.77 19.36
N LEU A 163 -9.29 14.24 18.28
CA LEU A 163 -9.95 14.20 16.98
C LEU A 163 -11.09 13.15 16.98
N PRO A 164 -12.18 13.41 16.24
CA PRO A 164 -13.27 12.43 16.14
C PRO A 164 -12.81 11.16 15.43
N LEU A 165 -13.34 10.01 15.88
CA LEU A 165 -13.09 8.72 15.25
C LEU A 165 -13.99 8.56 14.02
N ASP A 166 -13.38 8.42 12.85
CA ASP A 166 -14.08 7.91 11.67
C ASP A 166 -14.14 6.38 11.73
N VAL A 167 -15.30 5.86 12.13
CA VAL A 167 -15.53 4.41 12.26
C VAL A 167 -15.41 3.70 10.91
N GLY A 168 -15.86 4.31 9.82
CA GLY A 168 -15.84 3.71 8.49
C GLY A 168 -14.40 3.49 7.99
N LEU A 169 -13.59 4.54 8.05
CA LEU A 169 -12.17 4.44 7.71
C LEU A 169 -11.41 3.51 8.65
N THR A 170 -11.70 3.56 9.95
CA THR A 170 -11.05 2.67 10.94
C THR A 170 -11.31 1.20 10.62
N VAL A 171 -12.56 0.84 10.31
CA VAL A 171 -12.91 -0.54 9.91
C VAL A 171 -12.15 -0.95 8.64
N LEU A 172 -12.06 -0.05 7.65
CA LEU A 172 -11.28 -0.31 6.44
C LEU A 172 -9.80 -0.59 6.75
N TRP A 173 -9.18 0.22 7.62
CA TRP A 173 -7.78 0.02 8.03
C TRP A 173 -7.58 -1.29 8.80
N VAL A 174 -8.52 -1.68 9.66
CA VAL A 174 -8.50 -2.98 10.34
C VAL A 174 -8.56 -4.13 9.33
N LEU A 175 -9.43 -4.05 8.32
CA LEU A 175 -9.55 -5.07 7.29
C LEU A 175 -8.29 -5.17 6.42
N ILE A 176 -7.70 -4.03 6.04
CA ILE A 176 -6.46 -3.99 5.25
C ILE A 176 -5.28 -4.53 6.07
N ALA A 177 -5.12 -4.08 7.32
CA ALA A 177 -4.04 -4.55 8.19
C ALA A 177 -4.20 -6.04 8.51
N GLY A 178 -5.37 -6.45 8.99
CA GLY A 178 -5.66 -7.83 9.38
C GLY A 178 -5.61 -8.79 8.20
N GLY A 179 -6.21 -8.42 7.07
CA GLY A 179 -6.15 -9.18 5.82
C GLY A 179 -4.73 -9.28 5.29
N GLY A 180 -3.99 -8.17 5.26
CA GLY A 180 -2.59 -8.12 4.86
C GLY A 180 -1.71 -9.04 5.71
N ILE A 181 -1.82 -8.98 7.04
CA ILE A 181 -1.04 -9.82 7.97
C ILE A 181 -1.45 -11.29 7.82
N GLY A 182 -2.74 -11.59 7.94
CA GLY A 182 -3.26 -12.95 7.92
C GLY A 182 -2.93 -13.66 6.61
N LEU A 183 -3.17 -13.00 5.48
CA LEU A 183 -2.84 -13.54 4.16
C LEU A 183 -1.34 -13.56 3.90
N SER A 184 -0.54 -12.60 4.41
CA SER A 184 0.93 -12.69 4.31
C SER A 184 1.45 -13.92 5.01
N VAL A 185 1.05 -14.15 6.27
CA VAL A 185 1.49 -15.32 7.04
C VAL A 185 1.03 -16.60 6.36
N TRP A 186 -0.20 -16.64 5.88
CA TRP A 186 -0.76 -17.82 5.24
C TRP A 186 -0.14 -18.12 3.87
N PHE A 187 0.02 -17.11 3.02
CA PHE A 187 0.60 -17.23 1.67
C PHE A 187 2.10 -17.55 1.74
N LEU A 188 2.83 -16.95 2.69
CA LEU A 188 4.26 -17.21 2.84
C LEU A 188 4.55 -18.55 3.53
N ARG A 189 3.59 -19.16 4.23
CA ARG A 189 3.74 -20.52 4.78
C ARG A 189 3.81 -21.61 3.70
N HIS A 190 3.29 -21.33 2.52
CA HIS A 190 3.37 -22.23 1.37
C HIS A 190 4.58 -21.94 0.48
N CYS A 191 5.40 -20.93 0.82
CA CYS A 191 6.76 -20.80 0.30
C CYS A 191 7.66 -21.82 1.00
N TRP A 192 7.98 -22.93 0.35
CA TRP A 192 9.00 -23.84 0.84
C TRP A 192 10.40 -23.32 0.44
N GLY A 193 11.29 -23.32 1.42
CA GLY A 193 12.74 -23.13 1.25
C GLY A 193 13.45 -24.39 1.73
#